data_AF-A0A1Q4XFF6-F1
#
_entry.id   AF-A0A1Q4XFF6-F1
#
_cell.length_a   1.000
_cell.length_b   1.000
_cell.length_c   1.000
_cell.angle_alpha   90.00
_cell.angle_beta   90.00
_cell.angle_gamma   90.00
#
_symmetry.space_group_name_H-M   'P 1'
#
loop_
_entity.id
_entity.type
_entity.pdbx_description
1 polymer ?
#
loop_
_entity_poly.entity_id
_entity_poly.type
_entity_poly.pdbx_seq_one_letter_code
_entity_poly.pdbx_strand_id
1 'polypeptide(L)'
;MAGGSYYVRYTDEVTYVGSGEPVPLRGGAKLFVMAYSPSYDENYDPTYVPADPTEVVDVTGYRTFRQVAWAGSWEGTTDLGLGVRARLPFRVFTLPDRIVVDVAHQW
;
A
#
# COMPACT_ATOMS: atom_id res chain seq x y z
N MET A 1 20.21 -8.21 -9.65
CA MET A 1 18.76 -8.38 -9.90
C MET A 1 18.03 -7.99 -8.63
N ALA A 2 17.69 -6.72 -8.44
CA ALA A 2 17.02 -6.21 -7.23
C ALA A 2 15.74 -5.47 -7.61
N GLY A 3 14.98 -6.00 -8.58
CA GLY A 3 13.59 -5.58 -8.74
C GLY A 3 12.80 -6.25 -7.63
N GLY A 4 12.56 -5.56 -6.52
CA GLY A 4 11.74 -6.09 -5.44
C GLY A 4 10.42 -6.63 -5.99
N SER A 5 10.06 -7.84 -5.61
CA SER A 5 8.78 -8.43 -6.00
C SER A 5 7.64 -7.61 -5.37
N TYR A 6 6.51 -7.52 -6.08
CA TYR A 6 5.32 -6.83 -5.59
C TYR A 6 4.07 -7.58 -5.99
N TYR A 7 3.00 -7.33 -5.24
CA TYR A 7 1.66 -7.80 -5.56
C TYR A 7 0.66 -6.70 -5.30
N VAL A 8 -0.09 -6.33 -6.35
CA VAL A 8 -1.08 -5.26 -6.28
C VAL A 8 -2.36 -5.73 -6.92
N ARG A 9 -3.48 -5.61 -6.21
CA ARG A 9 -4.79 -5.99 -6.72
C ARG A 9 -5.90 -5.16 -6.12
N TYR A 10 -7.02 -5.10 -6.83
CA TYR A 10 -8.27 -4.73 -6.18
C TYR A 10 -8.71 -5.83 -5.22
N THR A 11 -9.29 -5.41 -4.11
CA THR A 11 -9.84 -6.28 -3.07
C THR A 11 -11.07 -5.65 -2.45
N ASP A 12 -11.98 -6.48 -1.94
CA ASP A 12 -13.12 -5.99 -1.17
C ASP A 12 -12.66 -5.47 0.21
N GLU A 13 -11.59 -6.05 0.73
CA GLU A 13 -11.01 -5.72 2.02
C GLU A 13 -9.49 -5.89 2.03
N VAL A 14 -8.82 -4.95 2.70
CA VAL A 14 -7.40 -5.06 3.11
C VAL A 14 -7.43 -5.39 4.59
N THR A 15 -6.58 -6.32 5.05
CA THR A 15 -6.52 -6.73 6.45
C THR A 15 -5.13 -6.47 7.01
N TYR A 16 -5.05 -6.20 8.31
CA TYR A 16 -3.77 -6.09 9.01
C TYR A 16 -3.06 -7.44 8.98
N VAL A 17 -1.75 -7.40 8.72
CA VAL A 17 -0.91 -8.60 8.77
C VAL A 17 -0.85 -9.11 10.22
N GLY A 18 -0.86 -10.43 10.40
CA GLY A 18 -0.88 -11.07 11.71
C GLY A 18 -2.27 -11.16 12.34
N SER A 19 -2.99 -10.04 12.54
CA SER A 19 -4.32 -10.08 13.19
C SER A 19 -5.45 -10.52 12.24
N GLY A 20 -5.33 -10.21 10.94
CA GLY A 20 -6.38 -10.44 9.96
C GLY A 20 -7.57 -9.49 10.08
N GLU A 21 -7.53 -8.52 10.99
CA GLU A 21 -8.60 -7.54 11.16
C GLU A 21 -8.66 -6.58 9.95
N PRO A 22 -9.86 -6.10 9.56
CA PRO A 22 -9.99 -5.15 8.47
C PRO A 22 -9.21 -3.85 8.72
N VAL A 23 -8.50 -3.38 7.69
CA VAL A 23 -7.96 -2.01 7.63
C VAL A 23 -9.06 -1.10 7.08
N PRO A 24 -9.58 -0.15 7.87
CA PRO A 24 -10.59 0.79 7.39
C PRO A 24 -10.00 1.69 6.30
N LEU A 25 -10.58 1.65 5.10
CA LEU A 25 -10.16 2.46 3.97
C LEU A 25 -11.31 3.31 3.43
N ARG A 26 -11.02 4.59 3.17
CA ARG A 26 -11.93 5.54 2.51
C ARG A 26 -11.93 5.32 0.99
N GLY A 27 -13.05 5.66 0.36
CA GLY A 27 -13.22 5.61 -1.09
C GLY A 27 -14.23 4.57 -1.56
N GLY A 28 -14.37 4.43 -2.87
CA GLY A 28 -15.31 3.52 -3.53
C GLY A 28 -14.68 2.21 -4.01
N ALA A 29 -13.35 2.07 -3.94
CA ALA A 29 -12.65 0.80 -4.14
C ALA A 29 -11.33 0.79 -3.36
N LYS A 30 -10.76 -0.40 -3.16
CA LYS A 30 -9.54 -0.61 -2.37
C LYS A 30 -8.51 -1.38 -3.19
N LEU A 31 -7.29 -0.87 -3.21
CA LEU A 31 -6.12 -1.59 -3.71
C LEU A 31 -5.34 -2.12 -2.52
N PHE A 32 -5.06 -3.43 -2.53
CA PHE A 32 -4.03 -4.02 -1.69
C PHE A 32 -2.68 -3.85 -2.40
N VAL A 33 -1.70 -3.33 -1.69
CA VAL A 33 -0.33 -3.12 -2.19
C VAL A 33 0.63 -3.84 -1.25
N MET A 34 1.26 -4.92 -1.72
CA MET A 34 2.32 -5.64 -1.03
C MET A 34 3.64 -5.40 -1.75
N ALA A 35 4.68 -5.08 -0.99
CA ALA A 35 6.06 -5.03 -1.46
C ALA A 35 6.92 -6.02 -0.66
N TYR A 36 7.77 -6.79 -1.33
CA TYR A 36 8.81 -7.59 -0.68
C TYR A 36 9.97 -6.69 -0.22
N SER A 37 9.68 -5.88 0.79
CA SER A 37 10.60 -4.95 1.43
C SER A 37 10.12 -4.76 2.86
N PRO A 38 10.67 -5.51 3.84
CA PRO A 38 10.24 -5.37 5.22
C PRO A 38 10.59 -4.00 5.80
N SER A 39 9.81 -3.54 6.77
CA SER A 39 10.05 -2.27 7.48
C SER A 39 10.97 -2.43 8.70
N TYR A 40 11.92 -3.37 8.62
CA TYR A 40 12.92 -3.66 9.65
C TYR A 40 14.25 -4.09 9.02
N ASP A 41 15.35 -3.95 9.75
CA ASP A 41 16.68 -4.37 9.32
C ASP A 41 17.03 -5.81 9.76
N GLU A 42 18.27 -6.22 9.56
CA GLU A 42 18.75 -7.57 9.92
C GLU A 42 18.75 -7.86 11.44
N ASN A 43 18.72 -6.82 12.27
CA ASN A 43 18.61 -6.94 13.73
C ASN A 43 17.16 -6.82 14.22
N TYR A 44 16.20 -6.75 13.29
CA TYR A 44 14.78 -6.50 13.55
C TYR A 44 14.49 -5.09 14.08
N ASP A 45 15.43 -4.15 13.93
CA ASP A 45 15.18 -2.76 14.27
C ASP A 45 14.28 -2.12 13.19
N PRO A 46 13.24 -1.36 13.56
CA PRO A 46 12.36 -0.74 12.58
C PRO A 46 13.09 0.25 11.66
N THR A 47 12.99 0.04 10.35
CA THR A 47 13.53 0.97 9.33
C THR A 47 12.49 1.97 8.84
N TYR A 48 11.21 1.69 9.09
CA TYR A 48 10.12 2.60 8.83
C TYR A 48 9.01 2.43 9.88
N VAL A 49 8.61 3.54 10.48
CA VAL A 49 7.46 3.62 11.39
C VAL A 49 6.60 4.78 10.93
N PRO A 50 5.37 4.54 10.42
CA PRO A 50 4.51 5.63 9.99
C PRO A 50 4.12 6.49 11.21
N ALA A 51 4.16 7.81 11.05
CA ALA A 51 3.73 8.75 12.10
C ALA A 51 2.23 8.61 12.40
N ASP A 52 1.44 8.34 11.36
CA ASP A 52 0.04 7.96 11.44
C ASP A 52 -0.20 6.72 10.56
N PRO A 53 -0.50 5.54 11.14
CA PRO A 53 -0.75 4.33 10.35
C PRO A 53 -2.04 4.41 9.54
N THR A 54 -2.98 5.30 9.88
CA THR A 54 -4.23 5.48 9.13
C THR A 54 -4.08 6.44 7.96
N GLU A 55 -3.11 7.35 8.01
CA GLU A 55 -2.80 8.34 6.98
C GLU A 55 -1.28 8.39 6.74
N VAL A 56 -0.74 7.32 6.15
CA VAL A 56 0.70 7.13 5.91
C VAL A 56 1.31 8.29 5.11
N VAL A 57 0.51 8.90 4.23
CA VAL A 57 0.84 10.12 3.49
C VAL A 57 -0.42 10.95 3.25
N ASP A 58 -0.30 12.27 3.33
CA ASP A 58 -1.40 13.18 3.00
C ASP A 58 -1.68 13.17 1.50
N VAL A 59 -2.91 12.77 1.14
CA VAL A 59 -3.40 12.75 -0.25
C VAL A 59 -4.47 13.83 -0.49
N THR A 60 -4.54 14.84 0.37
CA THR A 60 -5.43 15.99 0.19
C THR A 60 -5.16 16.66 -1.17
N GLY A 61 -6.24 16.96 -1.90
CA GLY A 61 -6.18 17.52 -3.26
C GLY A 61 -6.03 16.49 -4.38
N TYR A 62 -5.78 15.21 -4.08
CA TYR A 62 -5.72 14.16 -5.09
C TYR A 62 -7.13 13.82 -5.62
N ARG A 63 -7.26 13.70 -6.94
CA ARG A 63 -8.54 13.37 -7.60
C ARG A 63 -8.94 11.91 -7.46
N THR A 64 -7.96 11.01 -7.39
CA THR A 64 -8.19 9.56 -7.40
C THR A 64 -8.01 8.94 -6.01
N PHE A 65 -6.95 9.31 -5.31
CA PHE A 65 -6.62 8.76 -4.01
C PHE A 65 -7.45 9.38 -2.90
N ARG A 66 -7.85 8.54 -1.97
CA ARG A 66 -8.58 8.94 -0.78
C ARG A 66 -7.71 8.77 0.44
N GLN A 67 -6.99 7.65 0.55
CA GLN A 67 -6.23 7.31 1.75
C GLN A 67 -5.10 6.35 1.40
N VAL A 68 -3.99 6.42 2.13
CA VAL A 68 -2.99 5.35 2.20
C VAL A 68 -2.88 4.93 3.66
N ALA A 69 -3.19 3.68 3.97
CA ALA A 69 -3.13 3.14 5.31
C ALA A 69 -2.08 2.03 5.40
N TRP A 70 -1.43 1.95 6.54
CA TRP A 70 -0.49 0.91 6.92
C TRP A 70 -1.24 -0.37 7.27
N ALA A 71 -0.93 -1.48 6.59
CA ALA A 71 -1.48 -2.79 6.92
C ALA A 71 -0.47 -3.68 7.67
N GLY A 72 0.78 -3.25 7.78
CA GLY A 72 1.81 -3.90 8.58
C GLY A 72 3.02 -4.36 7.78
N SER A 73 4.02 -4.85 8.50
CA SER A 73 5.17 -5.54 7.91
C SER A 73 5.42 -6.84 8.68
N TRP A 74 5.53 -7.94 7.95
CA TRP A 74 5.73 -9.29 8.49
C TRP A 74 6.44 -10.17 7.47
N GLU A 75 7.28 -11.11 7.93
CA GLU A 75 7.92 -12.14 7.09
C GLU A 75 8.52 -11.65 5.75
N GLY A 76 9.12 -10.46 5.75
CA GLY A 76 9.80 -9.90 4.57
C GLY A 76 8.91 -9.07 3.64
N THR A 77 7.66 -8.82 3.98
CA THR A 77 6.78 -7.92 3.21
C THR A 77 6.35 -6.71 4.02
N THR A 78 5.98 -5.66 3.29
CA THR A 78 5.23 -4.52 3.81
C THR A 78 3.96 -4.38 3.01
N ASP A 79 2.84 -4.27 3.72
CA ASP A 79 1.50 -4.20 3.16
C ASP A 79 0.89 -2.83 3.42
N LEU A 80 0.27 -2.27 2.38
CA LEU A 80 -0.44 -1.01 2.39
C LEU A 80 -1.84 -1.18 1.81
N GLY A 81 -2.79 -0.46 2.38
CA GLY A 81 -4.11 -0.25 1.82
C GLY A 81 -4.17 1.09 1.09
N LEU A 82 -4.55 1.09 -0.18
CA LEU A 82 -4.79 2.30 -0.96
C LEU A 82 -6.30 2.44 -1.23
N GLY A 83 -6.91 3.41 -0.56
CA GLY A 83 -8.29 3.82 -0.80
C GLY A 83 -8.38 4.69 -2.06
N VAL A 84 -9.18 4.28 -3.04
CA VAL A 84 -9.40 5.03 -4.29
C VAL A 84 -10.87 5.38 -4.47
N ARG A 85 -11.16 6.45 -5.20
CA ARG A 85 -12.55 6.92 -5.35
C ARG A 85 -13.48 5.91 -6.03
N ALA A 86 -12.96 5.04 -6.90
CA ALA A 86 -13.69 4.02 -7.65
C ALA A 86 -12.68 3.01 -8.23
N ARG A 87 -13.17 1.85 -8.68
CA ARG A 87 -12.33 0.90 -9.43
C ARG A 87 -11.99 1.51 -10.79
N LEU A 88 -10.72 1.82 -11.01
CA LEU A 88 -10.18 2.48 -12.19
C LEU A 88 -9.02 1.64 -12.76
N PRO A 89 -8.72 1.75 -14.07
CA PRO A 89 -7.52 1.16 -14.64
C PRO A 89 -6.28 1.58 -13.85
N PHE A 90 -5.38 0.63 -13.60
CA PHE A 90 -4.09 0.92 -12.99
C PHE A 90 -3.00 0.06 -13.64
N ARG A 91 -1.76 0.49 -13.49
CA ARG A 91 -0.57 -0.28 -13.86
C ARG A 91 0.44 -0.24 -12.72
N VAL A 92 1.30 -1.25 -12.69
CA VAL A 92 2.39 -1.32 -11.71
C VAL A 92 3.68 -1.64 -12.44
N PHE A 93 4.73 -0.91 -12.08
CA PHE A 93 6.07 -1.09 -12.61
C PHE A 93 7.11 -0.68 -11.57
N THR A 94 8.36 -1.05 -11.81
CA THR A 94 9.48 -0.73 -10.92
C THR A 94 10.38 0.34 -11.52
N LEU A 95 10.95 1.14 -10.64
CA LEU A 95 12.11 2.00 -10.87
C LEU A 95 13.23 1.51 -9.93
N PRO A 96 14.49 1.97 -10.08
CA PRO A 96 15.63 1.39 -9.38
C PRO A 96 15.47 1.25 -7.86
N ASP A 97 14.75 2.17 -7.23
CA ASP A 97 14.60 2.31 -5.78
C ASP A 97 13.14 2.18 -5.30
N ARG A 98 12.18 1.95 -6.20
CA ARG A 98 10.75 2.01 -5.84
C ARG A 98 9.84 1.24 -6.77
N ILE A 99 8.66 0.93 -6.25
CA ILE A 99 7.53 0.37 -6.98
C ILE A 99 6.55 1.52 -7.22
N VAL A 100 6.03 1.63 -8.44
CA VAL A 100 5.10 2.68 -8.82
C VAL A 100 3.75 2.06 -9.10
N VAL A 101 2.74 2.45 -8.33
CA VAL A 101 1.32 2.12 -8.57
C VAL A 101 0.65 3.35 -9.19
N ASP A 102 0.40 3.30 -10.49
CA ASP A 102 -0.18 4.38 -11.27
C ASP A 102 -1.66 4.08 -11.56
N VAL A 103 -2.57 4.91 -11.02
CA VAL A 103 -4.03 4.72 -11.11
C VAL A 103 -4.64 5.85 -11.93
N ALA A 104 -5.40 5.49 -12.95
CA ALA A 104 -6.00 6.45 -13.87
C ALA A 104 -6.94 7.45 -13.17
N HIS A 105 -7.17 8.61 -13.81
CA HIS A 105 -8.14 9.60 -13.35
C HIS A 105 -9.53 9.42 -13.97
N GLN A 106 -9.71 8.51 -14.90
CA GLN A 106 -10.97 8.21 -15.59
C GLN A 106 -10.85 6.85 -16.29
N TRP A 107 -11.96 6.38 -16.85
CA TRP A 107 -11.96 5.27 -17.81
C TRP A 107 -11.60 5.78 -19.20
#